data_AF-A0AB34UGU8-F1
#
_entry.id   AF-A0AB34UGU8-F1
#
_cell.length_a   1.000
_cell.length_b   1.000
_cell.length_c   1.000
_cell.angle_alpha   90.00
_cell.angle_beta   90.00
_cell.angle_gamma   90.00
#
_symmetry.space_group_name_H-M   'P 1'
#
loop_
_entity.id
_entity.type
_entity.pdbx_description
1 polymer ?
#
loop_
_entity_poly.entity_id
_entity_poly.type
_entity_poly.pdbx_seq_one_letter_code
_entity_poly.pdbx_strand_id
1 'polypeptide(L)'
;ALQQYKSLMVSISQLMQQSDQIRDSLRQQSMDIVTSTEKLMAGQVVSANKEKDSAVTQLLTVAVIVLLLGIFAAILITRQITRPLDSTVIAARRIADGDLTNDLSTTRQDELGLLQNTMHQMTVSLRTLIGGISNGVTQIAT
;
A
#
# COMPACT_ATOMS: atom_id res chain seq x y z
N ALA A 1 -91.70 -9.43 15.97
CA ALA A 1 -90.89 -10.49 16.58
C ALA A 1 -90.12 -11.34 15.54
N LEU A 2 -90.80 -12.06 14.63
CA LEU A 2 -90.14 -12.98 13.69
C LEU A 2 -89.19 -12.30 12.68
N GLN A 3 -89.54 -11.10 12.18
CA GLN A 3 -88.68 -10.32 11.28
C GLN A 3 -87.39 -9.83 11.96
N GLN A 4 -87.48 -9.42 13.23
CA GLN A 4 -86.32 -9.03 14.05
C GLN A 4 -85.37 -10.20 14.31
N TYR A 5 -85.91 -11.40 14.54
CA TYR A 5 -85.10 -12.61 14.68
C TYR A 5 -84.36 -12.96 13.38
N LYS A 6 -85.05 -12.84 12.23
CA LYS A 6 -84.46 -13.07 10.91
C LYS A 6 -83.36 -12.06 10.59
N SER A 7 -83.57 -10.77 10.89
CA SER A 7 -82.53 -9.75 10.69
C SER A 7 -81.34 -9.96 11.62
N LEU A 8 -81.56 -10.36 12.88
CA LEU A 8 -80.48 -10.67 13.82
C LEU A 8 -79.62 -11.85 13.34
N MET A 9 -80.25 -12.92 12.84
CA MET A 9 -79.54 -14.06 12.26
C MET A 9 -78.71 -13.69 11.04
N VAL A 10 -79.25 -12.83 10.16
CA VAL A 10 -78.48 -12.29 9.03
C VAL A 10 -77.29 -11.47 9.52
N SER A 11 -77.46 -10.57 10.49
CA SER A 11 -76.35 -9.79 11.06
C SER A 11 -75.29 -10.67 11.74
N ILE A 12 -75.70 -11.72 12.48
CA ILE A 12 -74.77 -12.69 13.10
C ILE A 12 -73.99 -13.44 12.02
N SER A 13 -74.65 -13.90 10.95
CA SER A 13 -73.96 -14.58 9.84
C SER A 13 -72.98 -13.65 9.11
N GLN A 14 -73.33 -12.37 8.96
CA GLN A 14 -72.46 -11.34 8.39
C GLN A 14 -71.22 -11.09 9.26
N LEU A 15 -71.41 -10.98 10.58
CA LEU A 15 -70.33 -10.84 11.56
C LEU A 15 -69.38 -12.05 11.54
N MET A 16 -69.93 -13.26 11.44
CA MET A 16 -69.15 -14.50 11.31
C MET A 16 -68.32 -14.49 10.02
N GLN A 17 -68.94 -14.14 8.89
CA GLN A 17 -68.26 -14.07 7.59
C GLN A 17 -67.15 -13.01 7.58
N GLN A 18 -67.40 -11.85 8.18
CA GLN A 18 -66.40 -10.79 8.30
C GLN A 18 -65.23 -11.21 9.21
N SER A 19 -65.50 -11.94 10.30
CA SER A 19 -64.46 -12.47 11.18
C SER A 19 -63.55 -13.47 10.44
N ASP A 20 -64.12 -14.33 9.60
CA ASP A 20 -63.36 -15.28 8.80
C ASP A 20 -62.49 -14.57 7.74
N GLN A 21 -63.03 -13.55 7.06
CA GLN A 21 -62.25 -12.73 6.13
C GLN A 21 -61.08 -12.00 6.81
N ILE A 22 -61.29 -11.47 8.02
CA ILE A 22 -60.23 -10.82 8.80
C ILE A 22 -59.16 -11.84 9.23
N ARG A 23 -59.55 -13.07 9.61
CA ARG A 23 -58.61 -14.14 9.96
C ARG A 23 -57.75 -14.55 8.76
N ASP A 24 -58.36 -14.70 7.59
CA ASP A 24 -57.65 -15.10 6.37
C ASP A 24 -56.69 -14.01 5.89
N SER A 25 -57.13 -12.75 5.89
CA SER A 25 -56.25 -11.61 5.56
C SER A 25 -55.10 -11.45 6.55
N LEU A 26 -55.34 -11.66 7.85
CA LEU A 26 -54.29 -11.65 8.87
C LEU A 26 -53.29 -12.79 8.67
N ARG A 27 -53.77 -13.99 8.33
CA ARG A 27 -52.92 -15.14 8.01
C ARG A 27 -52.05 -14.86 6.80
N GLN A 28 -52.63 -14.30 5.74
CA GLN A 28 -51.92 -13.93 4.52
C GLN A 28 -50.85 -12.87 4.78
N GLN A 29 -51.21 -11.77 5.45
CA GLN A 29 -50.23 -10.73 5.83
C GLN A 29 -49.11 -11.28 6.70
N SER A 30 -49.43 -12.19 7.64
CA SER A 30 -48.41 -12.84 8.48
C SER A 30 -47.44 -13.68 7.64
N MET A 31 -47.95 -14.43 6.65
CA MET A 31 -47.12 -15.22 5.73
C MET A 31 -46.25 -14.33 4.82
N ASP A 32 -46.81 -13.23 4.32
CA ASP A 32 -46.11 -12.27 3.47
C ASP A 32 -45.00 -11.55 4.24
N ILE A 33 -45.25 -11.19 5.50
CA ILE A 33 -44.24 -10.60 6.40
C ILE A 33 -43.11 -11.60 6.62
N VAL A 34 -43.40 -12.85 7.03
CA VAL A 34 -42.38 -13.88 7.27
C VAL A 34 -41.52 -14.09 6.02
N THR A 35 -42.15 -14.29 4.85
CA THR A 35 -41.44 -14.51 3.59
C THR A 35 -40.59 -13.30 3.18
N SER A 36 -41.10 -12.09 3.38
CA SER A 36 -40.37 -10.86 3.08
C SER A 36 -39.17 -10.68 4.02
N THR A 37 -39.35 -10.97 5.32
CA THR A 37 -38.25 -10.94 6.29
C THR A 37 -37.17 -11.98 5.99
N GLU A 38 -37.54 -13.20 5.59
CA GLU A 38 -36.59 -14.24 5.16
C GLU A 38 -35.77 -13.80 3.95
N LYS A 39 -36.41 -13.22 2.92
CA LYS A 39 -35.72 -12.71 1.73
C LYS A 39 -34.75 -11.58 2.06
N LEU A 40 -35.15 -10.65 2.92
CA LEU A 40 -34.29 -9.55 3.36
C LEU A 40 -33.09 -10.06 4.16
N MET A 41 -33.30 -10.99 5.10
CA MET A 41 -32.22 -11.61 5.87
C MET A 41 -31.24 -12.38 4.99
N ALA A 42 -31.74 -13.20 4.05
CA ALA A 42 -30.89 -13.92 3.11
C ALA A 42 -30.05 -12.97 2.24
N GLY A 43 -30.66 -11.89 1.74
CA GLY A 43 -29.95 -10.86 0.98
C GLY A 43 -28.92 -10.09 1.82
N GLN A 44 -29.24 -9.78 3.08
CA GLN A 44 -28.37 -9.04 3.99
C GLN A 44 -27.14 -9.84 4.41
N VAL A 45 -27.28 -11.16 4.64
CA VAL A 45 -26.13 -12.04 4.92
C VAL A 45 -25.19 -12.11 3.71
N VAL A 46 -25.73 -12.20 2.49
CA VAL A 46 -24.93 -12.20 1.26
C VAL A 46 -24.23 -10.86 1.05
N SER A 47 -24.93 -9.74 1.24
CA SER A 47 -24.34 -8.39 1.12
C SER A 47 -23.27 -8.14 2.19
N ALA A 48 -23.50 -8.54 3.43
CA ALA A 48 -22.53 -8.41 4.52
C ALA A 48 -21.25 -9.21 4.24
N ASN A 49 -21.37 -10.41 3.66
CA ASN A 49 -20.20 -11.19 3.25
C ASN A 49 -19.46 -10.55 2.06
N LYS A 50 -20.19 -10.06 1.05
CA LYS A 50 -19.59 -9.34 -0.08
C LYS A 50 -18.85 -8.07 0.35
N GLU A 51 -19.39 -7.33 1.32
CA GLU A 51 -18.76 -6.13 1.84
C GLU A 51 -17.45 -6.45 2.57
N LYS A 52 -17.44 -7.54 3.36
CA LYS A 52 -16.22 -8.06 3.99
C LYS A 52 -15.16 -8.47 2.95
N ASP A 53 -15.57 -9.25 1.95
CA ASP A 53 -14.64 -9.74 0.92
C ASP A 53 -14.05 -8.58 0.09
N SER A 54 -14.88 -7.57 -0.23
CA SER A 54 -14.44 -6.36 -0.91
C SER A 54 -13.44 -5.56 -0.07
N ALA A 55 -13.72 -5.37 1.22
CA ALA A 55 -12.83 -4.65 2.13
C ALA A 55 -11.48 -5.38 2.30
N VAL A 56 -11.50 -6.71 2.45
CA VAL A 56 -10.27 -7.52 2.54
C VAL A 56 -9.46 -7.43 1.24
N THR A 57 -10.12 -7.51 0.09
CA THR A 57 -9.45 -7.42 -1.22
C THR A 57 -8.81 -6.04 -1.43
N GLN A 58 -9.49 -4.96 -1.03
CA GLN A 58 -8.93 -3.60 -1.09
C GLN A 58 -7.70 -3.45 -0.19
N LEU A 59 -7.77 -3.94 1.05
CA LEU A 59 -6.64 -3.92 1.98
C LEU A 59 -5.44 -4.71 1.44
N LEU A 60 -5.66 -5.91 0.90
CA LEU A 60 -4.60 -6.71 0.29
C LEU A 60 -3.97 -6.02 -0.91
N THR A 61 -4.78 -5.40 -1.77
CA THR A 61 -4.29 -4.66 -2.95
C THR A 61 -3.39 -3.50 -2.54
N VAL A 62 -3.82 -2.71 -1.56
CA VAL A 62 -3.01 -1.59 -1.03
C VAL A 62 -1.73 -2.11 -0.38
N ALA A 63 -1.81 -3.17 0.42
CA ALA A 63 -0.64 -3.77 1.06
C ALA A 63 0.41 -4.24 0.04
N VAL A 64 -0.03 -4.91 -1.04
CA VAL A 64 0.86 -5.35 -2.12
C VAL A 64 1.53 -4.16 -2.81
N ILE A 65 0.77 -3.10 -3.12
CA ILE A 65 1.33 -1.90 -3.76
C ILE A 65 2.40 -1.26 -2.86
N VAL A 66 2.11 -1.08 -1.58
CA VAL A 66 3.06 -0.48 -0.62
C VAL A 66 4.32 -1.33 -0.49
N LEU A 67 4.18 -2.66 -0.43
CA LEU A 67 5.32 -3.58 -0.36
C LEU A 67 6.21 -3.47 -1.61
N LEU A 68 5.60 -3.44 -2.80
CA LEU A 68 6.34 -3.28 -4.06
C LEU A 68 7.07 -1.94 -4.13
N LEU A 69 6.43 -0.85 -3.70
CA LEU A 69 7.06 0.47 -3.62
C LEU A 69 8.23 0.47 -2.64
N GLY A 70 8.11 -0.20 -1.49
CA GLY A 70 9.19 -0.34 -0.53
C GLY A 70 10.40 -1.08 -1.10
N ILE A 71 10.17 -2.22 -1.77
CA ILE A 71 11.25 -2.98 -2.43
C ILE A 71 11.90 -2.13 -3.53
N PHE A 72 11.10 -1.47 -4.36
CA PHE A 72 11.60 -0.62 -5.43
C PHE A 72 12.45 0.55 -4.89
N ALA A 73 11.97 1.23 -3.85
CA ALA A 73 12.70 2.29 -3.18
C ALA A 73 14.03 1.78 -2.58
N ALA A 74 14.02 0.63 -1.92
CA ALA A 74 15.23 0.01 -1.37
C ALA A 74 16.27 -0.25 -2.46
N ILE A 75 15.86 -0.85 -3.59
CA ILE A 75 16.75 -1.11 -4.73
C ILE A 75 17.31 0.19 -5.30
N LEU A 76 16.47 1.22 -5.46
CA LEU A 76 16.90 2.53 -5.95
C LEU A 76 17.93 3.18 -5.02
N ILE A 77 17.65 3.21 -3.71
CA ILE A 77 18.55 3.80 -2.71
C ILE A 77 19.89 3.05 -2.69
N THR A 78 19.87 1.72 -2.69
CA THR A 78 21.12 0.94 -2.70
C THR A 78 21.96 1.21 -3.95
N ARG A 79 21.33 1.30 -5.13
CA ARG A 79 22.05 1.53 -6.39
C ARG A 79 22.52 2.96 -6.55
N GLN A 80 21.72 3.94 -6.14
CA GLN A 80 22.03 5.35 -6.33
C GLN A 80 22.86 5.95 -5.19
N ILE A 81 22.72 5.48 -3.96
CA ILE A 81 23.39 6.09 -2.81
C ILE A 81 24.43 5.14 -2.23
N THR A 82 24.00 3.96 -1.76
CA THR A 82 24.86 3.06 -0.99
C THR A 82 26.08 2.58 -1.77
N ARG A 83 25.90 2.08 -3.00
CA ARG A 83 27.02 1.58 -3.82
C ARG A 83 28.04 2.66 -4.17
N PRO A 84 27.66 3.85 -4.68
CA PRO A 84 28.64 4.88 -5.05
C PRO A 84 29.33 5.49 -3.82
N LEU A 85 28.63 5.55 -2.68
CA LEU A 85 29.22 5.97 -1.41
C LEU A 85 30.29 4.98 -0.96
N ASP A 86 30.01 3.68 -1.02
CA ASP A 86 30.97 2.63 -0.67
C ASP A 86 32.23 2.68 -1.55
N SER A 87 32.06 2.85 -2.87
CA SER A 87 33.19 3.06 -3.79
C SER A 87 34.04 4.28 -3.41
N THR A 88 33.40 5.35 -2.96
CA THR A 88 34.09 6.58 -2.53
C THR A 88 34.86 6.36 -1.22
N VAL A 89 34.29 5.60 -0.27
CA VAL A 89 34.96 5.23 0.98
C VAL A 89 36.17 4.33 0.71
N ILE A 90 36.04 3.35 -0.19
CA ILE A 90 37.16 2.48 -0.60
C ILE A 90 38.29 3.31 -1.21
N ALA A 91 37.96 4.27 -2.06
CA ALA A 91 38.95 5.15 -2.66
C ALA A 91 39.67 6.03 -1.61
N ALA A 92 38.94 6.60 -0.67
CA ALA A 92 39.51 7.38 0.43
C ALA A 92 40.47 6.55 1.29
N ARG A 93 40.15 5.26 1.55
CA ARG A 93 41.07 4.35 2.26
C ARG A 93 42.37 4.13 1.49
N ARG A 94 42.31 3.89 0.19
CA ARG A 94 43.52 3.73 -0.63
C ARG A 94 44.42 4.96 -0.62
N ILE A 95 43.81 6.15 -0.69
CA ILE A 95 44.54 7.42 -0.57
C ILE A 95 45.23 7.52 0.81
N ALA A 96 44.54 7.13 1.89
CA ALA A 96 45.11 7.11 3.23
C ALA A 96 46.27 6.10 3.37
N ASP A 97 46.21 4.98 2.64
CA ASP A 97 47.29 3.98 2.56
C ASP A 97 48.44 4.41 1.62
N GLY A 98 48.35 5.58 0.99
CA GLY A 98 49.36 6.13 0.08
C GLY A 98 49.25 5.65 -1.38
N ASP A 99 48.26 4.84 -1.71
CA ASP A 99 47.97 4.44 -3.09
C ASP A 99 47.16 5.54 -3.80
N LEU A 100 47.89 6.40 -4.50
CA LEU A 100 47.32 7.47 -5.32
C LEU A 100 47.13 7.08 -6.78
N THR A 101 47.25 5.80 -7.16
CA THR A 101 47.19 5.38 -8.57
C THR A 101 45.78 5.31 -9.13
N ASN A 102 44.77 5.22 -8.26
CA ASN A 102 43.39 5.01 -8.65
C ASN A 102 42.77 6.27 -9.26
N ASP A 103 42.11 6.11 -10.41
CA ASP A 103 41.37 7.20 -11.05
C ASP A 103 39.91 7.21 -10.57
N LEU A 104 39.47 8.38 -10.10
CA LEU A 104 38.13 8.59 -9.54
C LEU A 104 37.30 9.43 -10.51
N SER A 105 37.27 9.02 -11.77
CA SER A 105 36.44 9.66 -12.79
C SER A 105 34.97 9.27 -12.57
N THR A 106 34.11 10.24 -12.31
CA THR A 106 32.66 10.05 -12.21
C THR A 106 31.94 10.90 -13.27
N THR A 107 30.97 10.32 -13.96
CA THR A 107 30.08 11.05 -14.89
C THR A 107 28.83 11.60 -14.21
N ARG A 108 28.77 11.50 -12.88
CA ARG A 108 27.61 11.83 -12.07
C ARG A 108 27.59 13.33 -11.75
N GLN A 109 26.41 13.94 -11.82
CA GLN A 109 26.23 15.40 -11.70
C GLN A 109 25.49 15.82 -10.43
N ASP A 110 25.35 14.92 -9.45
CA ASP A 110 24.75 15.21 -8.15
C ASP A 110 25.82 15.45 -7.06
N GLU A 111 25.40 15.60 -5.81
CA GLU A 111 26.27 15.87 -4.67
C GLU A 111 27.32 14.76 -4.46
N LEU A 112 26.99 13.50 -4.77
CA LEU A 112 27.95 12.40 -4.73
C LEU A 112 28.97 12.51 -5.87
N GLY A 113 28.52 12.92 -7.06
CA GLY A 113 29.42 13.25 -8.17
C GLY A 113 30.40 14.38 -7.83
N LEU A 114 29.89 15.45 -7.22
CA LEU A 114 30.71 16.57 -6.75
C LEU A 114 31.74 16.13 -5.69
N LEU A 115 31.33 15.30 -4.74
CA LEU A 115 32.22 14.74 -3.71
C LEU A 115 33.34 13.89 -4.33
N GLN A 116 32.99 12.99 -5.25
CA GLN A 116 33.94 12.13 -5.95
C GLN A 116 34.94 12.96 -6.78
N ASN A 117 34.47 13.98 -7.50
CA ASN A 117 35.34 14.87 -8.27
C ASN A 117 36.29 15.68 -7.36
N THR A 118 35.80 16.13 -6.20
CA THR A 118 36.63 16.85 -5.22
C THR A 118 37.73 15.95 -4.64
N MET A 119 37.40 14.70 -4.30
CA MET A 119 38.37 13.68 -3.87
C MET A 119 39.40 13.37 -4.96
N HIS A 120 38.97 13.32 -6.22
CA HIS A 120 39.87 13.15 -7.35
C HIS A 120 40.91 14.29 -7.45
N GLN A 121 40.46 15.55 -7.37
CA GLN A 121 41.35 16.72 -7.40
C GLN A 121 42.37 16.70 -6.24
N MET A 122 41.96 16.27 -5.05
CA MET A 122 42.85 16.08 -3.90
C MET A 122 43.91 15.02 -4.20
N THR A 123 43.51 13.87 -4.77
CA THR A 123 44.42 12.78 -5.15
C THR A 123 45.48 13.25 -6.16
N VAL A 124 45.07 13.99 -7.20
CA VAL A 124 45.97 14.56 -8.20
C VAL A 124 46.95 15.56 -7.59
N SER A 125 46.47 16.41 -6.68
CA SER A 125 47.30 17.38 -5.96
C SER A 125 48.37 16.68 -5.11
N LEU A 126 47.97 15.66 -4.34
CA LEU A 126 48.89 14.85 -3.53
C LEU A 126 49.95 14.15 -4.40
N ARG A 127 49.55 13.58 -5.55
CA ARG A 127 50.46 12.91 -6.49
C ARG A 127 51.49 13.88 -7.05
N THR A 128 51.04 15.08 -7.43
CA THR A 128 51.92 16.15 -7.94
C THR A 128 52.94 16.60 -6.88
N LEU A 129 52.50 16.78 -5.63
CA LEU A 129 53.38 17.16 -4.52
C LEU A 129 54.47 16.11 -4.27
N ILE A 130 54.11 14.82 -4.23
CA ILE A 130 55.07 13.72 -4.05
C ILE A 130 56.05 13.64 -5.22
N GLY A 131 55.56 13.77 -6.47
CA GLY A 131 56.42 13.79 -7.66
C GLY A 131 57.41 14.95 -7.66
N GLY A 132 56.97 16.14 -7.23
CA GLY A 132 57.82 17.32 -7.08
C GLY A 132 58.94 17.12 -6.05
N ILE A 133 58.63 16.51 -4.91
CA ILE A 133 59.62 16.19 -3.87
C ILE A 133 60.66 15.19 -4.41
N SER A 134 60.22 14.13 -5.10
CA SER A 134 61.13 13.15 -5.70
C SER A 134 62.12 13.79 -6.68
N ASN A 135 61.64 14.69 -7.54
CA ASN A 135 62.48 15.40 -8.50
C ASN A 135 63.53 16.29 -7.81
N GLY A 136 63.13 16.98 -6.72
CA GLY A 136 64.04 17.80 -5.92
C GLY A 136 65.16 16.99 -5.24
N VAL A 137 64.85 15.78 -4.75
CA VAL A 137 65.85 14.88 -4.14
C VAL A 137 66.85 14.39 -5.19
N THR A 138 66.40 14.03 -6.40
CA THR A 138 67.29 13.61 -7.49
C THR A 138 68.26 14.72 -7.91
N GLN A 139 67.84 15.99 -7.85
CA GLN A 139 68.69 17.13 -8.20
C GLN A 139 69.74 17.47 -7.13
N ILE A 140 69.52 17.10 -5.87
CA ILE A 140 70.51 17.28 -4.78
C ILE A 140 71.51 16.12 -4.72
N ALA A 141 71.09 14.93 -5.18
CA ALA A 141 71.94 13.73 -5.20
C ALA A 141 72.93 13.67 -6.39
N THR A 142 72.82 14.59 -7.36
CA THR A 142 73.74 14.73 -8.51
C THR A 142 74.62 15.94 -8.32
#